data_AF-A0A2M8UW44-F1
#
_entry.id   AF-A0A2M8UW44-F1
#
_cell.length_a   1.000
_cell.length_b   1.000
_cell.length_c   1.000
_cell.angle_alpha   90.00
_cell.angle_beta   90.00
_cell.angle_gamma   90.00
#
_symmetry.space_group_name_H-M   'P 1'
#
loop_
_entity.id
_entity.type
_entity.pdbx_description
1 polymer ?
#
loop_
_entity_poly.entity_id
_entity_poly.type
_entity_poly.pdbx_seq_one_letter_code
_entity_poly.pdbx_strand_id
1 'polypeptide(L)'
;MSRKPSQAQLTAVLSQLTETDFKSITDLSGPREANLYAIRELFRQGLIKGVLVDDPLGAKDEAGPLLCNAERLRLRKPCVEVVIEAQAEPLMPRLGLLTL
;
A
#
# COMPACT_ATOMS: atom_id res chain seq x y z
N MET A 1 19.57 -17.35 2.24
CA MET A 1 20.13 -15.98 2.23
C MET A 1 18.98 -15.01 1.98
N SER A 2 18.42 -14.39 3.01
CA SER A 2 17.40 -13.34 2.83
C SER A 2 18.05 -12.13 2.17
N ARG A 3 17.61 -11.81 0.95
CA ARG A 3 18.10 -10.63 0.21
C ARG A 3 17.21 -9.45 0.59
N LYS A 4 17.58 -8.75 1.65
CA LYS A 4 16.92 -7.50 2.01
C LYS A 4 17.19 -6.46 0.91
N PRO A 5 16.16 -5.91 0.25
CA PRO A 5 16.35 -4.90 -0.78
C PRO A 5 17.01 -3.64 -0.18
N SER A 6 17.92 -3.03 -0.93
CA SER A 6 18.55 -1.78 -0.51
C SER A 6 17.55 -0.62 -0.63
N GLN A 7 17.80 0.47 0.10
CA GLN A 7 16.95 1.66 0.01
C GLN A 7 16.88 2.20 -1.43
N ALA A 8 17.98 2.12 -2.19
CA ALA A 8 18.01 2.53 -3.58
C ALA A 8 17.08 1.69 -4.47
N GLN A 9 16.99 0.37 -4.21
CA GLN A 9 16.07 -0.52 -4.93
C GLN A 9 14.60 -0.20 -4.61
N LEU A 10 14.29 0.07 -3.33
CA LEU A 10 12.95 0.47 -2.91
C LEU A 10 12.52 1.77 -3.59
N THR A 11 13.37 2.79 -3.55
CA THR A 11 13.12 4.09 -4.20
C THR A 11 12.98 3.95 -5.71
N ALA A 12 13.79 3.11 -6.36
CA ALA A 12 13.72 2.88 -7.80
C ALA A 12 12.41 2.20 -8.23
N VAL A 13 11.84 1.30 -7.42
CA VAL A 13 10.52 0.74 -7.69
C VAL A 13 9.42 1.77 -7.45
N LEU A 14 9.48 2.52 -6.36
CA LEU A 14 8.49 3.55 -6.03
C LEU A 14 8.40 4.65 -7.11
N SER A 15 9.52 5.11 -7.64
CA SER A 15 9.55 6.17 -8.67
C SER A 15 8.91 5.76 -9.99
N GLN A 16 8.72 4.46 -10.22
CA GLN A 16 8.08 3.91 -11.41
C GLN A 16 6.58 3.71 -11.25
N LEU A 17 6.05 3.79 -10.03
CA LEU A 17 4.63 3.59 -9.76
C LEU A 17 3.91 4.93 -9.62
N THR A 18 2.63 4.95 -9.99
CA THR A 18 1.73 6.08 -9.78
C THR A 18 0.56 5.64 -8.91
N GLU A 19 -0.28 6.58 -8.48
CA GLU A 19 -1.48 6.26 -7.69
C GLU A 19 -2.65 5.79 -8.57
N THR A 20 -2.63 6.15 -9.85
CA THR A 20 -3.72 5.99 -10.80
C THR A 20 -3.53 4.78 -11.71
N ASP A 21 -2.30 4.58 -12.20
CA ASP A 21 -2.03 3.58 -13.23
C ASP A 21 -1.62 2.26 -12.60
N PHE A 22 -2.09 1.18 -13.22
CA PHE A 22 -1.70 -0.16 -12.83
C PHE A 22 -0.45 -0.58 -13.59
N LYS A 23 0.54 -1.07 -12.85
CA LYS A 23 1.71 -1.74 -13.42
C LYS A 23 1.81 -3.18 -12.97
N SER A 24 2.38 -4.01 -13.82
CA SER A 24 2.84 -5.35 -13.49
C SER A 24 4.35 -5.34 -13.24
N ILE A 25 4.87 -6.42 -12.66
CA ILE A 25 6.32 -6.62 -12.51
C ILE A 25 7.06 -6.53 -13.85
N THR A 26 6.43 -6.93 -14.96
CA THR A 26 7.05 -6.90 -16.30
C THR A 26 7.16 -5.47 -16.86
N ASP A 27 6.39 -4.52 -16.33
CA ASP A 27 6.45 -3.11 -16.72
C ASP A 27 7.53 -2.32 -15.96
N LEU A 28 8.16 -2.94 -14.94
CA LEU A 28 9.20 -2.32 -14.14
C LEU A 28 10.57 -2.57 -14.76
N SER A 29 11.34 -1.49 -14.89
CA SER A 29 12.74 -1.57 -15.30
C SER A 29 13.62 -2.21 -14.22
N GLY A 30 14.71 -2.83 -14.65
CA GLY A 30 15.71 -3.46 -13.79
C GLY A 30 15.52 -4.97 -13.60
N PRO A 31 16.35 -5.61 -12.76
CA PRO A 31 16.30 -7.05 -12.57
C PRO A 31 14.99 -7.48 -11.90
N ARG A 32 14.24 -8.37 -12.56
CA ARG A 32 12.94 -8.87 -12.09
C ARG A 32 12.99 -9.40 -10.66
N GLU A 33 13.99 -10.22 -10.34
CA GLU A 33 14.16 -10.81 -9.01
C GLU A 33 14.34 -9.73 -7.93
N ALA A 34 15.18 -8.72 -8.19
CA ALA A 34 15.41 -7.59 -7.28
C ALA A 34 14.13 -6.78 -7.05
N ASN A 35 13.37 -6.54 -8.13
CA ASN A 35 12.09 -5.83 -8.06
C ASN A 35 11.06 -6.61 -7.22
N LEU A 36 11.01 -7.94 -7.30
CA LEU A 36 10.11 -8.76 -6.48
C LEU A 36 10.43 -8.65 -4.99
N TYR A 37 11.72 -8.68 -4.60
CA TYR A 37 12.09 -8.43 -3.21
C TYR A 37 11.69 -7.04 -2.74
N ALA A 38 11.91 -6.02 -3.56
CA ALA A 38 11.52 -4.65 -3.27
C ALA A 38 9.99 -4.50 -3.13
N ILE A 39 9.20 -5.06 -4.06
CA ILE A 39 7.73 -5.04 -4.02
C ILE A 39 7.20 -5.69 -2.75
N ARG A 40 7.72 -6.88 -2.39
CA ARG A 40 7.30 -7.57 -1.17
C ARG A 40 7.50 -6.69 0.07
N GLU A 41 8.65 -6.04 0.15
CA GLU A 41 8.99 -5.16 1.26
C GLU A 41 8.15 -3.87 1.26
N LEU A 42 7.96 -3.23 0.10
CA LEU A 42 7.11 -2.04 -0.03
C LEU A 42 5.64 -2.32 0.32
N PHE A 43 5.14 -3.50 -0.06
CA PHE A 43 3.79 -3.94 0.27
C PHE A 43 3.64 -4.17 1.77
N ARG A 44 4.64 -4.82 2.40
CA ARG A 44 4.71 -5.00 3.85
C ARG A 44 4.76 -3.68 4.62
N GLN A 45 5.44 -2.67 4.07
CA GLN A 45 5.47 -1.31 4.61
C GLN A 45 4.18 -0.52 4.34
N GLY A 46 3.24 -1.07 3.55
CA GLY A 46 2.00 -0.41 3.21
C GLY A 46 2.15 0.76 2.22
N LEU A 47 3.31 0.91 1.56
CA LEU A 47 3.57 2.01 0.63
C LEU A 47 2.91 1.79 -0.74
N ILE A 48 2.66 0.54 -1.08
CA ILE A 48 2.03 0.14 -2.35
C ILE A 48 0.88 -0.83 -2.10
N LYS A 49 0.04 -1.00 -3.12
CA LYS A 49 -0.99 -2.04 -3.18
C LYS A 49 -0.98 -2.70 -4.55
N GLY A 50 -1.50 -3.92 -4.61
CA GLY A 50 -1.53 -4.74 -5.82
C GLY A 50 -1.92 -6.18 -5.50
N VAL A 51 -1.79 -7.06 -6.50
CA VAL A 51 -1.96 -8.50 -6.39
C VAL A 51 -0.57 -9.13 -6.34
N LEU A 52 -0.26 -9.82 -5.24
CA LEU A 52 0.99 -10.54 -5.08
C LEU A 52 0.72 -12.03 -5.26
N VAL A 53 1.62 -12.72 -5.96
CA VAL A 53 1.56 -14.17 -6.16
C VAL A 53 2.82 -14.77 -5.60
N ASP A 54 2.65 -15.57 -4.54
CA ASP A 54 3.74 -16.30 -3.91
C ASP A 54 4.29 -17.38 -4.85
N ASP A 55 5.53 -17.81 -4.58
CA ASP A 55 6.16 -18.89 -5.30
C ASP A 55 5.39 -20.21 -5.13
N PRO A 56 4.95 -20.86 -6.22
CA PRO A 56 4.13 -22.06 -6.14
C PRO A 56 4.87 -23.27 -5.58
N LEU A 57 6.20 -23.24 -5.56
CA LEU A 57 7.05 -24.28 -4.96
C LEU A 57 7.26 -24.04 -3.45
N GLY A 58 6.67 -22.99 -2.88
CA GLY A 58 6.74 -22.68 -1.45
C GLY A 58 8.11 -22.15 -1.02
N ALA A 59 8.90 -21.61 -1.95
CA ALA A 59 10.17 -20.99 -1.63
C ALA A 59 9.97 -19.80 -0.67
N LYS A 60 10.83 -19.71 0.33
CA LYS A 60 10.76 -18.67 1.36
C LYS A 60 12.15 -18.27 1.85
N ASP A 61 12.25 -17.07 2.38
CA ASP A 61 13.40 -16.60 3.12
C ASP A 61 12.98 -16.10 4.52
N GLU A 62 13.90 -15.47 5.24
CA GLU A 62 13.65 -14.92 6.58
C GLU A 62 12.51 -13.89 6.63
N ALA A 63 12.15 -13.30 5.48
CA ALA A 63 11.06 -12.32 5.39
C ALA A 63 9.72 -12.95 4.97
N GLY A 64 9.67 -14.28 4.78
CA GLY A 64 8.48 -15.03 4.41
C GLY A 64 8.53 -15.62 2.99
N PRO A 65 7.37 -16.00 2.43
CA PRO A 65 7.27 -16.53 1.07
C PRO A 65 7.89 -15.60 0.04
N LEU A 66 8.60 -16.18 -0.93
CA LEU A 66 9.08 -15.46 -2.10
C LEU A 66 7.91 -15.19 -3.03
N LEU A 67 7.98 -14.09 -3.77
CA LEU A 67 7.01 -13.78 -4.82
C LEU A 67 7.50 -14.35 -6.14
N CYS A 68 6.62 -15.02 -6.88
CA CYS A 68 6.90 -15.35 -8.28
C CYS A 68 6.35 -14.31 -9.25
N ASN A 69 5.29 -13.57 -8.88
CA ASN A 69 4.67 -12.55 -9.72
C ASN A 69 4.04 -11.41 -8.88
N ALA A 70 3.84 -10.26 -9.51
CA ALA A 70 3.14 -9.13 -8.92
C ALA A 70 2.45 -8.28 -9.99
N GLU A 71 1.17 -7.96 -9.79
CA GLU A 71 0.31 -7.29 -10.75
C GLU A 71 -0.50 -6.17 -10.12
N ARG A 72 -1.02 -5.26 -10.95
CA ARG A 72 -1.89 -4.14 -10.53
C ARG A 72 -1.25 -3.28 -9.42
N LEU A 73 0.07 -3.15 -9.49
CA LEU A 73 0.89 -2.38 -8.58
C LEU A 73 0.59 -0.89 -8.77
N ARG A 74 0.42 -0.20 -7.65
CA ARG A 74 0.27 1.26 -7.57
C ARG A 74 0.66 1.76 -6.20
N LEU A 75 0.98 3.05 -6.12
CA LEU A 75 1.20 3.73 -4.84
C LEU A 75 -0.08 3.67 -3.99
N ARG A 76 0.11 3.46 -2.68
CA ARG A 76 -0.99 3.58 -1.72
C ARG A 76 -1.12 5.05 -1.35
N LYS A 77 -2.23 5.68 -1.74
CA LYS A 77 -2.62 6.99 -1.19
C LYS A 77 -2.61 6.89 0.35
N PRO A 78 -2.01 7.85 1.06
CA PRO A 78 -2.24 7.98 2.49
C PRO A 78 -3.75 8.04 2.70
N CYS A 79 -4.31 7.01 3.32
CA CYS A 79 -5.65 7.12 3.86
C CYS A 79 -5.52 8.11 5.02
N VAL A 80 -5.80 9.39 4.76
CA VAL A 80 -6.31 10.22 5.83
C VAL A 80 -7.63 9.56 6.20
N GLU A 81 -7.59 8.67 7.18
CA GLU A 81 -8.79 8.32 7.93
C GLU A 81 -9.26 9.64 8.53
N VAL A 82 -10.10 10.36 7.77
CA VAL A 82 -10.99 11.33 8.37
C VAL A 82 -11.92 10.47 9.21
N VAL A 83 -11.49 10.22 10.45
CA VAL A 83 -12.40 9.95 11.54
C VAL A 83 -13.28 11.19 11.57
N ILE A 84 -14.37 11.16 10.80
CA ILE A 84 -15.53 11.99 11.08
C ILE A 84 -15.99 11.44 12.41
N GLU A 85 -15.40 11.99 13.47
CA GLU A 85 -15.99 11.98 14.79
C GLU A 85 -17.35 12.61 14.55
N ALA A 86 -18.36 11.77 14.40
CA ALA A 86 -19.74 12.16 14.55
C ALA A 86 -19.92 12.50 16.04
N GLN A 87 -19.30 13.60 16.47
CA GLN A 87 -19.73 14.38 17.61
C GLN A 87 -21.12 14.84 17.22
N ALA A 88 -22.12 14.06 17.64
CA ALA A 88 -23.49 14.49 17.66
C ALA A 88 -23.54 15.76 18.53
N GLU A 89 -23.52 16.93 17.89
CA GLU A 89 -23.82 18.18 18.56
C GLU A 89 -25.25 18.14 19.14
N PRO A 90 -25.47 18.81 20.28
CA PRO A 90 -26.68 18.65 21.08
C PRO A 90 -27.86 19.34 20.39
N LEU A 91 -28.88 18.56 20.04
CA LEU A 91 -30.17 19.09 19.64
C LEU A 91 -30.89 19.72 20.86
N MET A 92 -30.77 21.04 21.00
CA MET A 92 -31.90 21.99 20.89
C MET A 92 -31.75 23.22 21.82
N PRO A 93 -31.88 24.45 21.28
CA PRO A 93 -32.20 25.63 22.07
C PRO A 93 -33.71 25.71 22.32
N ARG A 94 -34.15 25.64 23.58
CA ARG A 94 -35.55 25.94 23.94
C ARG A 94 -35.71 27.44 24.21
N LEU A 95 -35.88 28.21 23.14
CA LEU A 95 -36.52 29.53 23.19
C LEU A 95 -38.04 29.32 23.12
N GLY A 96 -38.68 29.29 24.28
CA GLY A 96 -40.13 29.36 24.41
C GLY A 96 -40.55 30.79 24.75
N LEU A 97 -41.28 31.40 23.82
CA LEU A 97 -41.80 32.76 23.88
C LEU A 97 -42.70 33.03 25.10
N LEU A 98 -42.65 34.28 25.56
CA LEU A 98 -43.67 34.97 26.36
C LEU A 98 -45.02 34.97 25.63
N THR A 99 -46.07 34.57 26.33
CA THR A 99 -47.46 34.95 26.00
C THR A 99 -48.18 35.37 27.28
N LEU A 100 -48.46 36.69 27.33
CA LEU A 100 -49.49 37.47 28.04
C LEU A 100 -49.84 37.11 29.50
#